data_AF-A0A803JCH3-F1
#
_entry.id   AF-A0A803JCH3-F1
#
_cell.length_a   1.000
_cell.length_b   1.000
_cell.length_c   1.000
_cell.angle_alpha   90.00
_cell.angle_beta   90.00
_cell.angle_gamma   90.00
#
_symmetry.space_group_name_H-M   'P 1'
#
loop_
_entity.id
_entity.type
_entity.pdbx_description
1 polymer ?
#
loop_
_entity_poly.entity_id
_entity_poly.type
_entity_poly.pdbx_seq_one_letter_code
_entity_poly.pdbx_strand_id
1 'polypeptide(L)'
;MPKQMVVIGDSIIRKVDRVICRADRFNRTVCCLPGARVRHVVDRVDTLLGGAGHDPAVLVHIGTNDKMNGRWGTLKSEFRDLGSKIKQRSSNVIFSEILPVPRASLGRQRELRELNAWLKSWCRKEGFGFLEHWADFLWEGEVIISAACWLMRVACREK
;
A
#
# COMPACT_ATOMS: atom_id res chain seq x y z
N MET A 1 7.54 -10.74 21.37
CA MET A 1 8.41 -10.00 20.41
C MET A 1 7.54 -9.08 19.58
N PRO A 2 7.92 -7.83 19.31
CA PRO A 2 7.11 -6.97 18.44
C PRO A 2 7.14 -7.54 17.03
N LYS A 3 5.97 -7.74 16.41
CA LYS A 3 5.86 -8.30 15.06
C LYS A 3 6.52 -7.32 14.08
N GLN A 4 7.47 -7.80 13.26
CA GLN A 4 8.15 -6.94 12.30
C GLN A 4 7.16 -6.48 11.23
N MET A 5 7.23 -5.21 10.83
CA MET A 5 6.40 -4.64 9.79
C MET A 5 7.23 -4.30 8.56
N VAL A 6 6.78 -4.71 7.38
CA VAL A 6 7.36 -4.30 6.10
C VAL A 6 6.37 -3.39 5.38
N VAL A 7 6.80 -2.17 5.04
CA VAL A 7 6.00 -1.21 4.27
C VAL A 7 6.56 -1.16 2.87
N ILE A 8 5.78 -1.59 1.88
CA ILE A 8 6.16 -1.62 0.47
C ILE A 8 5.36 -0.57 -0.27
N GLY A 9 6.00 0.28 -1.05
CA GLY A 9 5.28 1.26 -1.83
C GLY A 9 6.14 2.12 -2.71
N ASP A 10 5.51 3.05 -3.42
CA ASP A 10 6.21 3.94 -4.34
C ASP A 10 6.78 5.19 -3.64
N SER A 11 7.08 6.22 -4.43
CA SER A 11 7.62 7.48 -3.95
C SER A 11 6.77 8.19 -2.88
N ILE A 12 5.47 7.85 -2.75
CA ILE A 12 4.55 8.42 -1.75
C ILE A 12 4.99 8.02 -0.34
N ILE A 13 5.44 6.78 -0.14
CA ILE A 13 5.83 6.30 1.20
C ILE A 13 7.22 6.79 1.66
N ARG A 14 7.97 7.47 0.80
CA ARG A 14 9.32 7.99 1.11
C ARG A 14 9.34 8.97 2.28
N LYS A 15 8.25 9.71 2.51
CA LYS A 15 8.13 10.65 3.62
C LYS A 15 7.54 10.01 4.89
N VAL A 16 7.06 8.77 4.81
CA VAL A 16 6.47 8.05 5.95
C VAL A 16 7.48 7.92 7.07
N ASP A 17 8.75 7.60 6.76
CA ASP A 17 9.81 7.43 7.76
C ASP A 17 10.09 8.67 8.62
N ARG A 18 9.86 9.88 8.08
CA ARG A 18 10.08 11.14 8.81
C ARG A 18 9.01 11.44 9.86
N VAL A 19 7.88 10.76 9.76
CA VAL A 19 6.63 11.05 10.49
C VAL A 19 6.38 10.04 11.62
N ILE A 20 7.25 9.03 11.74
CA ILE A 20 7.09 7.86 12.63
C ILE A 20 7.53 8.13 14.08
N CYS A 21 6.75 7.65 15.05
CA CYS A 21 7.14 7.50 16.46
C CYS A 21 8.45 6.69 16.59
N ARG A 22 9.47 7.28 17.25
CA ARG A 22 10.83 6.69 17.41
C ARG A 22 10.84 5.23 17.91
N ALA A 23 9.87 4.82 18.72
CA ALA A 23 9.81 3.48 19.32
C ALA A 23 9.53 2.35 18.30
N ASP A 24 8.85 2.64 17.19
CA ASP A 24 8.39 1.63 16.22
C ASP A 24 9.29 1.56 14.97
N ARG A 25 10.39 2.30 14.98
CA ARG A 25 11.35 2.40 13.87
C ARG A 25 12.27 1.17 13.79
N PHE A 26 12.53 0.50 14.92
CA PHE A 26 13.44 -0.65 14.98
C PHE A 26 12.83 -1.95 14.46
N ASN A 27 11.49 -2.09 14.47
CA ASN A 27 10.80 -3.29 14.00
C ASN A 27 10.12 -3.06 12.64
N ARG A 28 10.52 -2.02 11.90
CA ARG A 28 9.89 -1.64 10.65
C ARG A 28 10.90 -1.48 9.53
N THR A 29 10.62 -2.11 8.39
CA THR A 29 11.41 -2.00 7.17
C THR A 29 10.58 -1.28 6.11
N VAL A 30 11.08 -0.15 5.59
CA VAL A 30 10.39 0.62 4.54
C VAL A 30 11.09 0.38 3.20
N CYS A 31 10.36 -0.22 2.26
CA CYS A 31 10.80 -0.53 0.91
C CYS A 31 10.18 0.46 -0.09
N CYS A 32 10.82 1.62 -0.24
CA CYS A 32 10.42 2.64 -1.20
C CYS A 32 10.94 2.31 -2.60
N LEU A 33 10.04 2.17 -3.57
CA LEU A 33 10.32 1.87 -4.96
C LEU A 33 9.78 2.99 -5.86
N PRO A 34 10.51 4.10 -6.05
CA PRO A 34 10.04 5.24 -6.85
C PRO A 34 9.62 4.85 -8.26
N GLY A 35 8.44 5.31 -8.70
CA GLY A 35 7.89 5.00 -10.02
C GLY A 35 7.47 3.54 -10.21
N ALA A 36 7.47 2.73 -9.16
CA ALA A 36 7.08 1.34 -9.26
C ALA A 36 5.58 1.18 -9.54
N ARG A 37 5.30 0.13 -10.32
CA ARG A 37 3.98 -0.39 -10.66
C ARG A 37 3.74 -1.68 -9.88
N VAL A 38 2.51 -2.14 -9.82
CA VAL A 38 2.16 -3.39 -9.11
C VAL A 38 3.05 -4.55 -9.57
N ARG A 39 3.18 -4.77 -10.88
CA ARG A 39 4.08 -5.81 -11.43
C ARG A 39 5.52 -5.75 -10.93
N HIS A 40 6.09 -4.55 -10.78
CA HIS A 40 7.48 -4.42 -10.33
C HIS A 40 7.63 -4.86 -8.87
N VAL A 41 6.56 -4.77 -8.08
CA VAL A 41 6.52 -5.28 -6.70
C VAL A 41 6.36 -6.80 -6.72
N VAL A 42 5.46 -7.33 -7.56
CA VAL A 42 5.26 -8.78 -7.75
C VAL A 42 6.57 -9.50 -8.04
N ASP A 43 7.41 -8.92 -8.91
CA ASP A 43 8.71 -9.48 -9.30
C ASP A 43 9.74 -9.45 -8.17
N ARG A 44 9.53 -8.63 -7.14
CA ARG A 44 10.51 -8.34 -6.07
C ARG A 44 10.08 -8.81 -4.69
N VAL A 45 8.88 -9.36 -4.52
CA VAL A 45 8.33 -9.76 -3.20
C VAL A 45 9.34 -10.56 -2.37
N ASP A 46 9.97 -11.58 -2.96
CA ASP A 46 10.90 -12.44 -2.25
C ASP A 46 12.15 -11.70 -1.77
N THR A 47 12.64 -10.74 -2.56
CA THR A 47 13.76 -9.88 -2.15
C THR A 47 13.33 -8.88 -1.08
N LEU A 48 12.13 -8.29 -1.22
CA LEU A 48 11.60 -7.30 -0.29
C LEU A 48 11.31 -7.89 1.09
N LEU A 49 10.86 -9.15 1.13
CA LEU A 49 10.57 -9.88 2.37
C LEU A 49 11.73 -10.78 2.83
N GLY A 50 12.80 -10.91 2.04
CA GLY A 50 13.90 -11.84 2.31
C GLY A 50 14.68 -11.54 3.59
N GLY A 51 14.72 -10.27 4.01
CA GLY A 51 15.33 -9.84 5.27
C GLY A 51 14.35 -9.72 6.44
N ALA A 52 13.08 -10.05 6.23
CA ALA A 52 12.08 -10.01 7.30
C ALA A 52 12.10 -11.32 8.10
N GLY A 53 11.82 -11.20 9.41
CA GLY A 53 11.68 -12.33 10.32
C GLY A 53 10.44 -13.17 10.02
N HIS A 54 10.14 -14.10 10.92
CA HIS A 54 8.98 -14.99 10.75
C HIS A 54 7.66 -14.20 10.76
N ASP A 55 6.84 -14.41 9.73
CA ASP A 55 5.48 -13.87 9.61
C ASP A 55 5.38 -12.35 9.85
N PRO A 56 6.04 -11.50 9.05
CA PRO A 56 5.98 -10.05 9.23
C PRO A 56 4.58 -9.53 8.86
N ALA A 57 4.14 -8.44 9.48
CA ALA A 57 3.01 -7.68 8.94
C ALA A 57 3.45 -6.92 7.68
N VAL A 58 2.65 -6.94 6.61
CA VAL A 58 3.02 -6.32 5.34
C VAL A 58 1.97 -5.29 4.94
N LEU A 59 2.40 -4.04 4.78
CA LEU A 59 1.59 -2.94 4.29
C LEU A 59 2.01 -2.59 2.86
N VAL A 60 1.06 -2.59 1.93
CA VAL A 60 1.29 -2.33 0.51
C VAL A 60 0.60 -1.04 0.10
N HIS A 61 1.37 -0.09 -0.44
CA HIS A 61 0.90 1.17 -1.00
C HIS A 61 1.49 1.39 -2.40
N ILE A 62 0.81 0.87 -3.42
CA ILE A 62 1.26 0.87 -4.81
C ILE A 62 0.03 0.99 -5.73
N GLY A 63 0.20 1.43 -6.97
CA GLY A 63 -0.88 1.51 -7.97
C GLY A 63 -1.02 2.88 -8.63
N THR A 64 -0.46 3.92 -8.03
CA THR A 64 -0.57 5.30 -8.56
C THR A 64 0.13 5.47 -9.91
N ASN A 65 1.27 4.80 -10.11
CA ASN A 65 2.06 4.86 -11.35
C ASN A 65 1.54 3.92 -12.45
N ASP A 66 0.50 3.13 -12.17
CA ASP A 66 -0.04 2.18 -13.14
C ASP A 66 -0.87 2.91 -14.21
N LYS A 67 -0.44 2.73 -15.47
CA LYS A 67 -1.12 3.32 -16.62
C LYS A 67 -2.41 2.54 -16.89
N MET A 68 -3.52 3.27 -16.94
CA MET A 68 -4.83 2.67 -17.23
C MET A 68 -5.09 2.79 -18.73
N ASN A 69 -4.65 1.79 -19.49
CA ASN A 69 -4.92 1.72 -20.94
C ASN A 69 -6.25 0.97 -21.21
N GLY A 70 -7.31 1.30 -20.47
CA GLY A 70 -8.66 0.75 -20.69
C GLY A 70 -8.89 -0.71 -20.27
N ARG A 71 -7.92 -1.39 -19.64
CA ARG A 71 -8.05 -2.80 -19.21
C ARG A 71 -7.69 -2.97 -17.74
N TRP A 72 -8.71 -2.86 -16.88
CA TRP A 72 -8.60 -3.20 -15.46
C TRP A 72 -8.16 -4.64 -15.19
N GLY A 73 -8.43 -5.55 -16.12
CA GLY A 73 -8.14 -6.99 -15.94
C GLY A 73 -6.67 -7.27 -15.60
N THR A 74 -5.74 -6.62 -16.30
CA THR A 74 -4.30 -6.84 -16.07
C THR A 74 -3.89 -6.37 -14.68
N LEU A 75 -4.21 -5.13 -14.31
CA LEU A 75 -3.85 -4.58 -13.01
C LEU A 75 -4.49 -5.36 -11.85
N LYS A 76 -5.75 -5.78 -12.02
CA LYS A 76 -6.44 -6.64 -11.04
C LYS A 76 -5.77 -8.01 -10.90
N SER A 77 -5.29 -8.59 -12.00
CA SER A 77 -4.50 -9.83 -11.96
C SER A 77 -3.18 -9.61 -11.22
N GLU A 78 -2.46 -8.54 -11.51
CA GLU A 78 -1.20 -8.21 -10.84
C GLU A 78 -1.40 -8.02 -9.32
N PHE A 79 -2.50 -7.39 -8.89
CA PHE A 79 -2.86 -7.31 -7.47
C PHE A 79 -3.10 -8.68 -6.84
N ARG A 80 -3.78 -9.58 -7.57
CA ARG A 80 -4.00 -10.97 -7.10
C ARG A 80 -2.69 -11.72 -6.96
N ASP A 81 -1.82 -11.63 -7.95
CA ASP A 81 -0.50 -12.26 -7.94
C ASP A 81 0.34 -11.72 -6.77
N LEU A 82 0.30 -10.40 -6.55
CA LEU A 82 0.96 -9.76 -5.42
C LEU A 82 0.44 -10.27 -4.08
N GLY A 83 -0.88 -10.27 -3.89
CA GLY A 83 -1.51 -10.76 -2.66
C GLY A 83 -1.18 -12.23 -2.39
N SER A 84 -1.24 -13.07 -3.42
CA SER A 84 -0.89 -14.49 -3.30
C SER A 84 0.56 -14.70 -2.88
N LYS A 85 1.52 -14.01 -3.51
CA LYS A 85 2.94 -14.10 -3.15
C LYS A 85 3.21 -13.63 -1.73
N ILE A 86 2.63 -12.51 -1.31
CA ILE A 86 2.83 -12.00 0.06
C ILE A 86 2.21 -12.95 1.09
N LYS A 87 1.03 -13.51 0.80
CA LYS A 87 0.31 -14.44 1.69
C LYS A 87 1.08 -15.73 1.98
N GLN A 88 2.00 -16.12 1.10
CA GLN A 88 2.91 -17.26 1.34
C GLN A 88 3.97 -16.96 2.42
N ARG A 89 4.22 -15.68 2.73
CA ARG A 89 5.25 -15.23 3.66
C ARG A 89 4.69 -14.52 4.89
N SER A 90 3.45 -14.05 4.82
CA SER A 90 2.79 -13.24 5.85
C SER A 90 1.31 -13.58 5.96
N SER A 91 0.84 -13.74 7.20
CA SER A 91 -0.56 -13.87 7.59
C SER A 91 -1.27 -12.53 7.74
N ASN A 92 -0.53 -11.43 7.88
CA ASN A 92 -1.07 -10.09 8.07
C ASN A 92 -0.67 -9.18 6.91
N VAL A 93 -1.55 -9.11 5.90
CA VAL A 93 -1.36 -8.27 4.72
C VAL A 93 -2.41 -7.18 4.70
N ILE A 94 -1.96 -5.95 4.54
CA ILE A 94 -2.79 -4.75 4.51
C ILE A 94 -2.53 -4.01 3.21
N PHE A 95 -3.58 -3.80 2.42
CA PHE A 95 -3.50 -2.95 1.23
C PHE A 95 -4.01 -1.55 1.57
N SER A 96 -3.28 -0.54 1.14
CA SER A 96 -3.70 0.86 1.22
C SER A 96 -4.40 1.27 -0.07
N GLU A 97 -5.41 2.11 0.08
CA GLU A 97 -6.10 2.76 -1.03
C GLU A 97 -5.12 3.50 -1.96
N ILE A 98 -5.36 3.43 -3.27
CA ILE A 98 -4.58 4.18 -4.27
C ILE A 98 -5.05 5.63 -4.23
N LEU A 99 -4.10 6.54 -3.98
CA LEU A 99 -4.42 7.95 -3.81
C LEU A 99 -4.82 8.64 -5.12
N PRO A 100 -5.65 9.69 -5.05
CA PRO A 100 -5.96 10.49 -6.21
C PRO A 100 -4.71 11.19 -6.75
N VAL A 101 -4.60 11.24 -8.08
CA VAL A 101 -3.48 11.91 -8.76
C VAL A 101 -3.83 13.39 -8.93
N PRO A 102 -3.00 14.34 -8.43
CA PRO A 102 -3.24 15.76 -8.64
C PRO A 102 -3.33 16.10 -10.12
N ARG A 103 -4.30 16.95 -10.50
CA ARG A 103 -4.54 17.40 -11.89
C ARG A 103 -4.93 16.29 -12.88
N ALA A 104 -5.23 15.08 -12.41
CA ALA A 104 -5.81 14.05 -13.27
C ALA A 104 -7.23 14.42 -13.72
N SER A 105 -7.61 13.97 -14.91
CA SER A 105 -8.96 14.17 -15.45
C SER A 105 -10.03 13.55 -14.56
N LEU A 106 -11.26 14.06 -14.61
CA LEU A 106 -12.40 13.49 -13.87
C LEU A 106 -12.61 12.00 -14.21
N GLY A 107 -12.38 11.62 -15.47
CA GLY A 107 -12.39 10.22 -15.91
C GLY A 107 -11.36 9.38 -15.16
N ARG A 108 -10.11 9.83 -15.09
CA ARG A 108 -9.04 9.14 -14.35
C ARG A 108 -9.33 9.07 -12.84
N GLN A 109 -9.94 10.10 -12.27
CA GLN A 109 -10.34 10.10 -10.86
C GLN A 109 -11.47 9.08 -10.60
N ARG A 110 -12.45 8.99 -11.50
CA ARG A 110 -13.52 7.98 -11.43
C ARG A 110 -12.96 6.58 -11.56
N GLU A 111 -12.06 6.37 -12.50
CA GLU A 111 -11.36 5.11 -12.70
C GLU A 111 -10.65 4.65 -11.41
N LEU A 112 -9.86 5.52 -10.78
CA LEU A 112 -9.20 5.21 -9.51
C LEU A 112 -10.19 4.80 -8.41
N ARG A 113 -11.34 5.49 -8.29
CA ARG A 113 -12.39 5.12 -7.32
C ARG A 113 -12.98 3.74 -7.60
N GLU A 114 -13.26 3.42 -8.86
CA GLU A 114 -13.78 2.11 -9.26
C GLU A 114 -12.75 0.99 -8.96
N LEU A 115 -11.46 1.26 -9.15
CA LEU A 115 -10.40 0.34 -8.77
C LEU A 115 -10.31 0.16 -7.25
N ASN A 116 -10.33 1.24 -6.47
CA ASN A 116 -10.27 1.17 -5.01
C ASN A 116 -11.47 0.42 -4.43
N ALA A 117 -12.67 0.63 -4.97
CA ALA A 117 -13.86 -0.13 -4.58
C ALA A 117 -13.70 -1.64 -4.86
N TRP A 118 -13.15 -1.99 -6.02
CA TRP A 118 -12.81 -3.38 -6.32
C TRP A 118 -11.74 -3.92 -5.37
N LEU A 119 -10.67 -3.16 -5.12
CA LEU A 119 -9.54 -3.55 -4.29
C LEU A 119 -10.00 -3.82 -2.84
N LYS A 120 -10.86 -2.95 -2.29
CA LYS A 120 -11.53 -3.15 -1.00
C LYS A 120 -12.31 -4.47 -0.95
N SER A 121 -13.19 -4.67 -1.95
CA SER A 121 -14.04 -5.86 -2.02
C SER A 121 -13.21 -7.14 -2.12
N TRP A 122 -12.14 -7.10 -2.92
CA TRP A 122 -11.22 -8.21 -3.07
C TRP A 122 -10.42 -8.47 -1.78
N CYS A 123 -9.87 -7.45 -1.13
CA CYS A 123 -9.17 -7.60 0.15
C CYS A 123 -10.05 -8.27 1.20
N ARG A 124 -11.31 -7.85 1.33
CA ARG A 124 -12.28 -8.46 2.23
C ARG A 124 -12.51 -9.94 1.92
N LYS A 125 -12.58 -10.32 0.64
CA LYS A 125 -12.76 -11.72 0.22
C LYS A 125 -11.55 -12.60 0.54
N GLU A 126 -10.34 -12.05 0.42
CA GLU A 126 -9.10 -12.77 0.66
C GLU A 126 -8.68 -12.82 2.14
N GLY A 127 -9.36 -12.06 3.00
CA GLY A 127 -9.00 -11.88 4.41
C GLY A 127 -7.85 -10.90 4.63
N PHE A 128 -7.58 -10.02 3.68
CA PHE A 128 -6.60 -8.94 3.82
C PHE A 128 -7.21 -7.72 4.50
N GLY A 129 -6.38 -6.99 5.24
CA GLY A 129 -6.71 -5.65 5.71
C GLY A 129 -6.79 -4.67 4.54
N PHE A 130 -7.66 -3.66 4.65
CA PHE A 130 -7.76 -2.58 3.68
C PHE A 130 -7.84 -1.23 4.40
N LEU A 131 -6.97 -0.30 4.01
CA LEU A 131 -6.93 1.04 4.59
C LEU A 131 -7.51 2.06 3.61
N GLU A 132 -8.64 2.65 4.00
CA GLU A 132 -9.34 3.69 3.26
C GLU A 132 -8.94 5.08 3.73
N HIS A 133 -8.64 5.98 2.78
CA HIS A 133 -8.08 7.30 3.09
C HIS A 133 -8.64 8.45 2.22
N TRP A 134 -9.57 8.18 1.29
CA TRP A 134 -10.08 9.21 0.37
C TRP A 134 -10.71 10.44 1.06
N ALA A 135 -11.37 10.26 2.21
CA ALA A 135 -12.09 11.35 2.90
C ALA A 135 -11.16 12.36 3.61
N ASP A 136 -10.03 11.91 4.14
CA ASP A 136 -9.05 12.76 4.84
C ASP A 136 -8.15 13.54 3.86
N PHE A 137 -8.12 13.11 2.59
CA PHE A 137 -7.26 13.66 1.53
C PHE A 137 -7.77 14.98 0.91
N LEU A 138 -9.07 15.27 1.07
CA LEU A 138 -9.75 16.41 0.45
C LEU A 138 -9.72 17.69 1.30
N TRP A 139 -9.32 17.60 2.58
CA TRP A 139 -9.41 18.71 3.53
C TRP A 139 -8.10 19.46 3.79
N GLU A 140 -6.94 18.82 3.58
CA GLU A 140 -5.65 19.48 3.82
C GLU A 140 -4.79 19.44 2.56
N GLY A 141 -4.53 20.60 1.97
CA GLY A 141 -3.70 20.80 0.78
C GLY A 141 -2.22 20.41 0.93
N GLU A 142 -1.86 19.57 1.90
CA GLU A 142 -0.52 19.00 2.14
C GLU A 142 -0.54 17.47 1.98
N VAL A 143 -0.75 17.10 0.73
CA VAL A 143 -1.20 15.80 0.20
C VAL A 143 -0.36 14.56 0.57
N ILE A 144 0.89 14.71 1.02
CA ILE A 144 1.82 13.57 1.19
C ILE A 144 2.13 13.28 2.68
N ILE A 145 2.00 14.28 3.56
CA ILE A 145 2.41 14.15 4.97
C ILE A 145 1.29 13.51 5.80
N SER A 146 0.02 13.81 5.52
CA SER A 146 -1.12 13.33 6.31
C SER A 146 -1.45 11.84 6.09
N ALA A 147 -1.45 11.36 4.83
CA ALA A 147 -1.65 9.93 4.54
C ALA A 147 -0.54 9.08 5.20
N ALA A 148 0.70 9.56 5.12
CA ALA A 148 1.85 8.98 5.79
C ALA A 148 1.73 8.98 7.33
N CYS A 149 1.31 10.10 7.94
CA CYS A 149 1.01 10.21 9.39
C CYS A 149 0.00 9.15 9.86
N TRP A 150 -1.00 8.85 9.04
CA TRP A 150 -2.15 8.05 9.49
C TRP A 150 -1.99 6.55 9.24
N LEU A 151 -1.40 6.14 8.10
CA LEU A 151 -0.93 4.77 7.86
C LEU A 151 -0.06 4.25 9.02
N MET A 152 0.69 5.18 9.63
CA MET A 152 1.51 4.94 10.81
C MET A 152 0.70 4.77 12.11
N ARG A 153 -0.35 5.57 12.33
CA ARG A 153 -1.21 5.46 13.52
C ARG A 153 -2.00 4.16 13.55
N VAL A 154 -2.48 3.68 12.40
CA VAL A 154 -3.23 2.41 12.32
C VAL A 154 -2.31 1.21 12.53
N ALA A 155 -1.13 1.20 11.89
CA ALA A 155 -0.14 0.15 12.11
C ALA A 155 0.32 0.03 13.59
N CYS A 156 0.31 1.14 14.35
CA CYS A 156 0.60 1.12 15.79
C CYS A 156 -0.62 0.81 16.68
N ARG A 157 -1.87 0.94 16.20
CA ARG A 157 -3.09 0.82 17.04
C ARG A 157 -3.71 -0.57 17.09
N GLU A 158 -3.29 -1.52 16.26
CA GLU A 158 -3.74 -2.93 16.38
C GLU A 158 -2.98 -3.73 17.46
N LYS A 159 -2.85 -3.16 18.66
CA LYS A 159 -2.40 -3.90 19.86
C LYS A 159 -3.49 -3.93 20.92
#